data_AF-A0A139IWB3-F1
#
_entry.id   AF-A0A139IWB3-F1
#
_cell.length_a   1.000
_cell.length_b   1.000
_cell.length_c   1.000
_cell.angle_alpha   90.00
_cell.angle_beta   90.00
_cell.angle_gamma   90.00
#
_symmetry.space_group_name_H-M   'P 1'
#
loop_
_entity.id
_entity.type
_entity.pdbx_description
1 polymer ?
#
loop_
_entity_poly.entity_id
_entity_poly.type
_entity_poly.pdbx_seq_one_letter_code
_entity_poly.pdbx_strand_id
1 'polypeptide(L)'
;MSIDNAPTAGAPTPPQEEQPNGAYASYVPHDLKYDADFEDALMQPVLNGRLKEDGIRVIPEGSADTPVEGVSVRAQDISIESLPSISEEELPLPLDDPRRKFASPVPGIKLTHPGGYLEGGPGLDPEMDTFAEDFFDRNRHVNTSEDMRAAIQREIDENKELLQERLRARQEAKEKNERIEKELKLMQEEHEMERKVNKRMAESRKAKKEAKERRRAEREGG
;
A
#
# COMPACT_ATOMS: atom_id res chain seq x y z
N MET A 1 -37.33 46.14 -35.80
CA MET A 1 -37.71 46.18 -34.37
C MET A 1 -38.31 44.84 -34.03
N SER A 2 -37.73 44.18 -33.03
CA SER A 2 -38.13 42.88 -32.45
C SER A 2 -37.98 41.70 -33.42
N ILE A 3 -37.44 40.55 -33.04
CA ILE A 3 -37.89 39.69 -31.95
C ILE A 3 -36.70 38.82 -31.47
N ASP A 4 -36.68 38.53 -30.18
CA ASP A 4 -35.77 37.64 -29.45
C ASP A 4 -35.51 36.29 -30.14
N ASN A 5 -34.28 35.79 -30.00
CA ASN A 5 -33.95 34.43 -30.39
C ASN A 5 -33.08 33.79 -29.30
N ALA A 6 -33.73 33.29 -28.25
CA ALA A 6 -33.29 32.07 -27.58
C ALA A 6 -33.99 30.91 -28.32
N PRO A 7 -33.26 29.85 -28.68
CA PRO A 7 -33.46 28.55 -28.01
C PRO A 7 -32.13 27.73 -27.98
N THR A 8 -31.94 26.60 -27.31
CA THR A 8 -32.85 25.53 -26.89
C THR A 8 -32.08 24.66 -25.88
N ALA A 9 -32.65 24.44 -24.70
CA ALA A 9 -32.30 23.31 -23.85
C ALA A 9 -32.93 22.04 -24.44
N GLY A 10 -32.19 20.94 -24.50
CA GLY A 10 -32.77 19.63 -24.84
C GLY A 10 -31.96 18.77 -25.81
N ALA A 11 -30.67 18.55 -25.56
CA ALA A 11 -30.05 17.31 -26.04
C ALA A 11 -30.28 16.24 -24.96
N PRO A 12 -30.89 15.09 -25.27
CA PRO A 12 -30.99 13.99 -24.33
C PRO A 12 -29.56 13.46 -24.11
N THR A 13 -29.04 13.64 -22.90
CA THR A 13 -27.89 12.88 -22.43
C THR A 13 -28.24 11.40 -22.61
N PRO A 14 -27.39 10.58 -23.27
CA PRO A 14 -27.62 9.13 -23.27
C PRO A 14 -27.74 8.68 -21.81
N PRO A 15 -28.60 7.69 -21.49
CA PRO A 15 -28.73 7.21 -20.13
C PRO A 15 -27.34 6.77 -19.69
N GLN A 16 -26.75 7.52 -18.75
CA GLN A 16 -25.73 6.92 -17.89
C GLN A 16 -26.49 5.85 -17.14
N GLU A 17 -26.27 4.60 -17.49
CA GLU A 17 -26.54 3.51 -16.57
C GLU A 17 -25.80 3.90 -15.28
N GLU A 18 -26.57 4.28 -14.26
CA GLU A 18 -26.03 4.44 -12.91
C GLU A 18 -25.48 3.07 -12.54
N GLN A 19 -24.19 2.84 -12.81
CA GLN A 19 -23.51 1.70 -12.24
C GLN A 19 -23.75 1.78 -10.73
N PRO A 20 -24.23 0.70 -10.09
CA PRO A 20 -24.51 0.72 -8.68
C PRO A 20 -23.22 1.12 -7.96
N ASN A 21 -23.22 2.31 -7.35
CA ASN A 21 -22.11 2.85 -6.59
C ASN A 21 -21.54 1.74 -5.68
N GLY A 22 -20.30 1.30 -5.94
CA GLY A 22 -19.57 0.36 -5.09
C GLY A 22 -19.52 -1.10 -5.55
N ALA A 23 -20.09 -1.48 -6.70
CA ALA A 23 -19.89 -2.84 -7.24
C ALA A 23 -18.47 -3.06 -7.79
N TYR A 24 -17.90 -2.02 -8.41
CA TYR A 24 -16.61 -2.07 -9.07
C TYR A 24 -15.76 -0.84 -8.71
N ALA A 25 -14.44 -1.00 -8.80
CA ALA A 25 -13.48 0.05 -8.52
C ALA A 25 -13.37 1.01 -9.72
N SER A 26 -13.28 2.31 -9.43
CA SER A 26 -12.96 3.35 -10.41
C SER A 26 -11.47 3.61 -10.55
N TYR A 27 -10.63 2.86 -9.83
CA TYR A 27 -9.18 3.05 -9.71
C TYR A 27 -8.44 1.74 -9.99
N VAL A 28 -7.15 1.87 -10.28
CA VAL A 28 -6.22 0.75 -10.38
C VAL A 28 -5.22 0.84 -9.24
N PRO A 29 -4.80 -0.27 -8.59
CA PRO A 29 -3.91 -0.21 -7.43
C PRO A 29 -2.62 0.58 -7.62
N HIS A 30 -2.06 0.62 -8.83
CA HIS A 30 -0.83 1.37 -9.10
C HIS A 30 -1.01 2.90 -9.11
N ASP A 31 -2.24 3.39 -9.22
CA ASP A 31 -2.58 4.81 -9.19
C ASP A 31 -2.87 5.31 -7.77
N LEU A 32 -3.06 4.38 -6.83
CA LEU A 32 -3.27 4.71 -5.43
C LEU A 32 -2.06 5.41 -4.84
N LYS A 33 -2.33 6.30 -3.89
CA LYS A 33 -1.29 6.99 -3.15
C LYS A 33 -0.44 5.97 -2.39
N TYR A 34 0.88 6.09 -2.57
CA TYR A 34 1.83 5.30 -1.82
C TYR A 34 1.69 5.55 -0.30
N ASP A 35 1.57 4.45 0.45
CA ASP A 35 1.53 4.44 1.91
C ASP A 35 2.59 3.47 2.46
N ALA A 36 3.54 4.01 3.21
CA ALA A 36 4.65 3.23 3.74
C ALA A 36 4.22 2.28 4.87
N ASP A 37 3.23 2.68 5.67
CA ASP A 37 2.76 1.91 6.82
C ASP A 37 1.99 0.68 6.35
N PHE A 38 1.19 0.81 5.28
CA PHE A 38 0.51 -0.32 4.62
C PHE A 38 1.51 -1.34 4.06
N GLU A 39 2.48 -0.89 3.26
CA GLU A 39 3.53 -1.74 2.70
C GLU A 39 4.35 -2.44 3.81
N ASP A 40 4.63 -1.73 4.90
CA ASP A 40 5.34 -2.28 6.04
C ASP A 40 4.50 -3.32 6.80
N ALA A 41 3.18 -3.08 6.91
CA ALA A 41 2.25 -4.03 7.51
C ALA A 41 2.13 -5.32 6.68
N LEU A 42 2.30 -5.27 5.36
CA LEU A 42 2.31 -6.44 4.48
C LEU A 42 3.53 -7.35 4.71
N MET A 43 4.68 -6.80 5.10
CA MET A 43 5.92 -7.58 5.25
C MET A 43 5.76 -8.74 6.24
N GLN A 44 5.08 -8.53 7.37
CA GLN A 44 4.90 -9.57 8.39
C GLN A 44 4.09 -10.78 7.89
N PRO A 45 2.84 -10.64 7.43
CA PRO A 45 2.05 -11.78 6.96
C PRO A 45 2.66 -12.41 5.70
N VAL A 46 3.31 -11.65 4.81
CA VAL A 46 3.82 -12.20 3.55
C VAL A 46 5.16 -12.91 3.70
N LEU A 47 6.12 -12.34 4.44
CA LEU A 47 7.47 -12.90 4.58
C LEU A 47 7.57 -13.92 5.71
N ASN A 48 6.82 -13.70 6.80
CA ASN A 48 6.89 -14.51 8.02
C ASN A 48 5.62 -15.36 8.24
N GLY A 49 4.66 -15.31 7.32
CA GLY A 49 3.38 -15.98 7.42
C GLY A 49 3.51 -17.50 7.55
N ARG A 50 3.36 -18.00 8.78
CA ARG A 50 2.85 -19.36 9.07
C ARG A 50 1.32 -19.38 9.22
N LEU A 51 0.68 -18.24 8.95
CA LEU A 51 -0.74 -18.03 9.18
C LEU A 51 -1.53 -18.86 8.17
N LYS A 52 -2.60 -19.49 8.64
CA LYS A 52 -3.56 -20.16 7.76
C LYS A 52 -4.35 -19.10 7.00
N GLU A 53 -4.99 -19.49 5.90
CA GLU A 53 -6.01 -18.67 5.27
C GLU A 53 -7.02 -18.22 6.34
N ASP A 54 -7.26 -16.91 6.40
CA ASP A 54 -8.13 -16.27 7.36
C ASP A 54 -9.11 -15.38 6.60
N GLY A 55 -10.37 -15.38 7.04
CA GLY A 55 -11.48 -14.73 6.36
C GLY A 55 -12.47 -15.69 5.71
N ILE A 56 -13.57 -15.13 5.21
CA ILE A 56 -14.66 -15.86 4.59
C ILE A 56 -14.24 -16.26 3.17
N ARG A 57 -14.20 -17.57 2.90
CA ARG A 57 -13.93 -18.10 1.57
C ARG A 57 -15.18 -18.03 0.70
N VAL A 58 -15.02 -17.55 -0.53
CA VAL A 58 -16.12 -17.48 -1.50
C VAL A 58 -16.14 -18.77 -2.31
N ILE A 59 -17.28 -19.47 -2.28
CA ILE A 59 -17.52 -20.69 -3.03
C ILE A 59 -18.06 -20.29 -4.41
N PRO A 60 -17.36 -20.62 -5.51
CA PRO A 60 -17.81 -20.33 -6.86
C PRO A 60 -19.13 -21.03 -7.19
N GLU A 61 -19.87 -20.46 -8.14
CA GLU A 61 -21.07 -21.11 -8.69
C GLU A 61 -20.71 -22.47 -9.32
N GLY A 62 -21.58 -23.47 -9.10
CA GLY A 62 -21.36 -24.83 -9.59
C GLY A 62 -20.39 -25.68 -8.77
N SER A 63 -19.77 -25.16 -7.70
CA SER A 63 -18.98 -25.98 -6.78
C SER A 63 -19.87 -26.91 -5.94
N ALA A 64 -19.42 -28.15 -5.75
CA ALA A 64 -20.04 -29.14 -4.86
C ALA A 64 -19.84 -28.82 -3.36
N ASP A 65 -18.99 -27.84 -3.05
CA ASP A 65 -18.72 -27.42 -1.67
C ASP A 65 -20.00 -26.89 -0.99
N THR A 66 -20.13 -27.17 0.30
CA THR A 66 -21.23 -26.65 1.13
C THR A 66 -20.76 -25.43 1.92
N PRO A 67 -21.56 -24.34 1.99
CA PRO A 67 -21.21 -23.17 2.78
C PRO A 67 -21.23 -23.51 4.27
N VAL A 68 -20.27 -22.97 5.01
CA VAL A 68 -20.12 -23.14 6.46
C VAL A 68 -20.19 -21.75 7.08
N GLU A 69 -21.14 -21.55 8.01
CA GLU A 69 -21.37 -20.26 8.66
C GLU A 69 -20.09 -19.70 9.28
N GLY A 70 -19.76 -18.45 8.95
CA GLY A 70 -18.56 -17.76 9.42
C GLY A 70 -17.24 -18.19 8.76
N VAL A 71 -17.25 -19.19 7.87
CA VAL A 71 -16.05 -19.73 7.21
C VAL A 71 -16.14 -19.60 5.70
N SER A 72 -17.30 -19.87 5.11
CA SER A 72 -17.50 -19.80 3.66
C SER A 72 -18.93 -19.39 3.28
N VAL A 73 -19.05 -18.74 2.13
CA VAL A 73 -20.31 -18.26 1.57
C VAL A 73 -20.34 -18.54 0.07
N ARG A 74 -21.51 -18.83 -0.51
CA ARG A 74 -21.61 -18.96 -1.97
C ARG A 74 -21.58 -17.57 -2.61
N ALA A 75 -20.97 -17.46 -3.79
CA ALA A 75 -20.90 -16.19 -4.52
C ALA A 75 -22.29 -15.53 -4.70
N GLN A 76 -23.30 -16.31 -5.10
CA GLN A 76 -24.70 -15.86 -5.27
C GLN A 76 -25.38 -15.34 -3.99
N ASP A 77 -24.91 -15.75 -2.81
CA ASP A 77 -25.53 -15.37 -1.53
C ASP A 77 -24.94 -14.04 -1.00
N ILE A 78 -23.92 -13.49 -1.67
CA ILE A 78 -23.29 -12.22 -1.31
C ILE A 78 -24.07 -11.09 -1.99
N SER A 79 -24.81 -10.30 -1.20
CA SER A 79 -25.43 -9.08 -1.71
C SER A 79 -24.38 -7.97 -1.86
N ILE A 80 -24.28 -7.39 -3.05
CA ILE A 80 -23.38 -6.24 -3.33
C ILE A 80 -23.71 -5.05 -2.40
N GLU A 81 -24.98 -4.83 -2.12
CA GLU A 81 -25.45 -3.75 -1.22
C GLU A 81 -25.01 -3.94 0.24
N SER A 82 -24.63 -5.16 0.62
CA SER A 82 -24.12 -5.47 1.97
C SER A 82 -22.61 -5.27 2.10
N LEU A 83 -21.91 -5.08 0.99
CA LEU A 83 -20.47 -4.83 0.96
C LEU A 83 -20.15 -3.39 1.36
N PRO A 84 -18.98 -3.15 1.98
CA PRO A 84 -18.61 -1.81 2.43
C PRO A 84 -18.34 -0.88 1.23
N SER A 85 -19.01 0.27 1.17
CA SER A 85 -18.61 1.34 0.24
C SER A 85 -17.30 1.97 0.74
N ILE A 86 -16.27 1.94 -0.12
CA ILE A 86 -14.92 2.46 0.16
C ILE A 86 -14.57 3.42 -0.97
N SER A 87 -14.21 4.66 -0.64
CA SER A 87 -13.76 5.64 -1.63
C SER A 87 -12.25 5.55 -1.86
N GLU A 88 -11.79 6.05 -3.01
CA GLU A 88 -10.37 6.01 -3.38
C GLU A 88 -9.49 6.79 -2.38
N GLU A 89 -10.01 7.86 -1.79
CA GLU A 89 -9.28 8.71 -0.84
C GLU A 89 -9.00 8.02 0.50
N GLU A 90 -9.74 6.97 0.82
CA GLU A 90 -9.52 6.16 2.03
C GLU A 90 -8.42 5.10 1.84
N LEU A 91 -7.96 4.87 0.60
CA LEU A 91 -7.04 3.79 0.28
C LEU A 91 -5.57 4.21 0.40
N PRO A 92 -4.68 3.27 0.76
CA PRO A 92 -4.97 1.87 1.13
C PRO A 92 -5.52 1.75 2.56
N LEU A 93 -6.43 0.79 2.78
CA LEU A 93 -6.94 0.49 4.11
C LEU A 93 -5.94 -0.32 4.95
N PRO A 94 -5.83 -0.06 6.27
CA PRO A 94 -5.04 -0.91 7.18
C PRO A 94 -5.45 -2.39 7.13
N LEU A 95 -4.51 -3.31 7.36
CA LEU A 95 -4.78 -4.76 7.31
C LEU A 95 -5.73 -5.26 8.42
N ASP A 96 -5.82 -4.52 9.52
CA ASP A 96 -6.70 -4.76 10.67
C ASP A 96 -8.06 -4.05 10.56
N ASP A 97 -8.35 -3.38 9.42
CA ASP A 97 -9.62 -2.71 9.20
C ASP A 97 -10.79 -3.73 9.31
N PRO A 98 -11.82 -3.44 10.15
CA PRO A 98 -12.93 -4.38 10.41
C PRO A 98 -13.81 -4.67 9.18
N ARG A 99 -13.69 -3.88 8.12
CA ARG A 99 -14.35 -4.13 6.83
C ARG A 99 -13.71 -5.28 6.06
N ARG A 100 -12.48 -5.67 6.38
CA ARG A 100 -11.77 -6.80 5.76
C ARG A 100 -12.26 -8.13 6.33
N LYS A 101 -13.13 -8.81 5.58
CA LYS A 101 -13.79 -10.05 6.02
C LYS A 101 -13.55 -11.25 5.12
N PHE A 102 -13.20 -11.04 3.86
CA PHE A 102 -13.06 -12.11 2.87
C PHE A 102 -11.63 -12.63 2.84
N ALA A 103 -11.47 -13.92 2.52
CA ALA A 103 -10.16 -14.53 2.40
C ALA A 103 -9.39 -13.97 1.19
N SER A 104 -8.11 -13.64 1.39
CA SER A 104 -7.16 -13.38 0.30
C SER A 104 -6.41 -14.65 -0.09
N PRO A 105 -5.95 -14.79 -1.35
CA PRO A 105 -4.96 -15.80 -1.70
C PRO A 105 -3.67 -15.71 -0.88
N VAL A 106 -3.35 -14.53 -0.34
CA VAL A 106 -2.19 -14.30 0.53
C VAL A 106 -2.59 -14.59 1.99
N PRO A 107 -1.99 -15.61 2.64
CA PRO A 107 -2.38 -15.99 4.00
C PRO A 107 -2.18 -14.87 5.02
N GLY A 108 -3.09 -14.76 5.98
CA GLY A 108 -3.05 -13.72 7.02
C GLY A 108 -3.51 -12.33 6.55
N ILE A 109 -3.95 -12.18 5.30
CA ILE A 109 -4.53 -10.93 4.77
C ILE A 109 -5.99 -11.16 4.43
N LYS A 110 -6.85 -10.21 4.83
CA LYS A 110 -8.28 -10.21 4.49
C LYS A 110 -8.59 -9.11 3.48
N LEU A 111 -9.52 -9.41 2.59
CA LEU A 111 -10.08 -8.50 1.61
C LEU A 111 -11.38 -7.90 2.11
N THR A 112 -11.71 -6.70 1.64
CA THR A 112 -13.00 -6.06 1.92
C THR A 112 -14.12 -6.57 1.03
N HIS A 113 -13.77 -7.03 -0.17
CA HIS A 113 -14.68 -7.54 -1.18
C HIS A 113 -14.20 -8.92 -1.70
N PRO A 114 -15.12 -9.80 -2.12
CA PRO A 114 -14.79 -10.98 -2.91
C PRO A 114 -13.96 -10.62 -4.14
N GLY A 115 -12.75 -11.17 -4.25
CA GLY A 115 -11.87 -10.90 -5.41
C GLY A 115 -11.44 -9.44 -5.58
N GLY A 116 -11.60 -8.61 -4.55
CA GLY A 116 -11.18 -7.21 -4.56
C GLY A 116 -9.67 -7.03 -4.36
N TYR A 117 -9.25 -5.77 -4.31
CA TYR A 117 -7.84 -5.41 -4.16
C TYR A 117 -7.29 -5.61 -2.75
N LEU A 118 -5.97 -5.81 -2.66
CA LEU A 118 -5.26 -5.96 -1.38
C LEU A 118 -5.34 -4.66 -0.56
N GLU A 119 -5.28 -3.52 -1.23
CA GLU A 119 -5.38 -2.17 -0.69
C GLU A 119 -6.78 -1.89 -0.13
N GLY A 120 -7.80 -2.59 -0.63
CA GLY A 120 -9.20 -2.42 -0.25
C GLY A 120 -10.09 -2.09 -1.45
N GLY A 121 -11.40 -2.14 -1.21
CA GLY A 121 -12.44 -1.94 -2.22
C GLY A 121 -12.66 -3.15 -3.16
N PRO A 122 -13.63 -3.00 -4.08
CA PRO A 122 -13.96 -4.01 -5.08
C PRO A 122 -12.86 -4.15 -6.15
N GLY A 123 -12.99 -5.15 -7.03
CA GLY A 123 -12.16 -5.26 -8.24
C GLY A 123 -12.65 -4.33 -9.34
N LEU A 124 -11.92 -4.24 -10.45
CA LEU A 124 -12.36 -3.53 -11.66
C LEU A 124 -13.64 -4.13 -12.24
N ASP A 125 -14.35 -3.29 -13.00
CA ASP A 125 -15.44 -3.75 -13.85
C ASP A 125 -14.90 -4.78 -14.85
N PRO A 126 -15.50 -5.99 -14.96
CA PRO A 126 -15.11 -7.00 -15.93
C PRO A 126 -15.05 -6.49 -17.38
N GLU A 127 -15.82 -5.46 -17.75
CA GLU A 127 -15.76 -4.87 -19.09
C GLU A 127 -14.52 -3.98 -19.29
N MET A 128 -13.97 -3.44 -18.21
CA MET A 128 -12.75 -2.63 -18.21
C MET A 128 -11.49 -3.47 -17.94
N ASP A 129 -11.67 -4.70 -17.46
CA ASP A 129 -10.59 -5.59 -17.08
C ASP A 129 -10.08 -6.43 -18.27
N THR A 130 -8.90 -6.09 -18.78
CA THR A 130 -8.26 -6.84 -19.86
C THR A 130 -7.60 -8.14 -19.39
N PHE A 131 -7.53 -8.37 -18.07
CA PHE A 131 -6.83 -9.51 -17.50
C PHE A 131 -7.35 -10.84 -18.05
N ALA A 132 -8.66 -10.99 -18.18
CA ALA A 132 -9.25 -12.24 -18.65
C ALA A 132 -8.75 -12.59 -20.07
N GLU A 133 -8.79 -11.63 -20.99
CA GLU A 133 -8.33 -11.81 -22.38
C GLU A 133 -6.82 -12.12 -22.41
N ASP A 134 -6.01 -11.32 -21.71
CA ASP A 134 -4.56 -11.51 -21.61
C ASP A 134 -4.19 -12.86 -20.98
N PHE A 135 -4.96 -13.32 -20.01
CA PHE A 135 -4.78 -14.61 -19.36
C PHE A 135 -5.08 -15.76 -20.32
N PHE A 136 -6.19 -15.69 -21.07
CA PHE A 136 -6.52 -16.71 -22.09
C PHE A 136 -5.50 -16.74 -23.22
N ASP A 137 -5.01 -15.59 -23.66
CA ASP A 137 -4.01 -15.50 -24.72
C ASP A 137 -2.65 -16.10 -24.33
N ARG A 138 -2.25 -15.93 -23.06
CA ARG A 138 -1.05 -16.59 -22.51
C ARG A 138 -1.26 -18.10 -22.29
N ASN A 139 -2.50 -18.52 -22.02
CA ASN A 139 -2.86 -19.88 -21.65
C ASN A 139 -3.68 -20.64 -22.73
N ARG A 140 -3.46 -20.35 -24.02
CA ARG A 140 -4.21 -20.97 -25.15
C ARG A 140 -4.17 -22.50 -25.23
N HIS A 141 -3.28 -23.16 -24.49
CA HIS A 141 -3.15 -24.61 -24.44
C HIS A 141 -4.05 -25.27 -23.36
N VAL A 142 -4.70 -24.47 -22.52
CA VAL A 142 -5.64 -24.93 -21.49
C VAL A 142 -6.98 -25.26 -22.13
N ASN A 143 -7.42 -26.51 -22.01
CA ASN A 143 -8.65 -26.99 -22.67
C ASN A 143 -9.68 -27.58 -21.69
N THR A 144 -9.31 -27.80 -20.44
CA THR A 144 -10.19 -28.39 -19.42
C THR A 144 -10.35 -27.47 -18.21
N SER A 145 -11.44 -27.65 -17.45
CA SER A 145 -11.67 -26.87 -16.22
C SER A 145 -10.62 -27.13 -15.13
N GLU A 146 -9.99 -28.30 -15.15
CA GLU A 146 -8.92 -28.66 -14.22
C GLU A 146 -7.60 -27.98 -14.62
N ASP A 147 -7.27 -28.00 -15.92
CA ASP A 147 -6.12 -27.27 -16.45
C ASP A 147 -6.24 -25.77 -16.17
N MET A 148 -7.45 -25.21 -16.28
CA MET A 148 -7.72 -23.81 -16.00
C MET A 148 -7.48 -23.46 -14.54
N ARG A 149 -7.97 -24.29 -13.61
CA ARG A 149 -7.70 -24.12 -12.18
C ARG A 149 -6.21 -24.21 -11.86
N ALA A 150 -5.50 -25.14 -12.50
CA ALA A 150 -4.05 -25.29 -12.33
C ALA A 150 -3.27 -24.09 -12.90
N ALA A 151 -3.71 -23.53 -14.03
CA ALA A 151 -3.11 -22.33 -14.61
C ALA A 151 -3.33 -21.09 -13.72
N ILE A 152 -4.55 -20.89 -13.22
CA ILE A 152 -4.87 -19.81 -12.28
C ILE A 152 -4.03 -19.93 -11.02
N GLN A 153 -3.92 -21.14 -10.45
CA GLN A 153 -3.12 -21.36 -9.25
C GLN A 153 -1.64 -21.03 -9.49
N ARG A 154 -1.10 -21.39 -10.66
CA ARG A 154 0.28 -21.06 -11.03
C ARG A 154 0.51 -19.55 -11.11
N GLU A 155 -0.38 -18.81 -11.77
CA GLU A 155 -0.29 -17.35 -11.86
C GLU A 155 -0.38 -16.69 -10.47
N ILE A 156 -1.24 -17.22 -9.59
CA ILE A 156 -1.33 -16.76 -8.20
C ILE A 156 -0.01 -17.00 -7.46
N ASP A 157 0.60 -18.17 -7.62
CA ASP A 157 1.84 -18.52 -6.96
C ASP A 157 3.03 -17.68 -7.47
N GLU A 158 3.12 -17.45 -8.79
CA GLU A 158 4.11 -16.56 -9.41
C GLU A 158 3.97 -15.11 -8.89
N ASN A 159 2.74 -14.60 -8.80
CA ASN A 159 2.48 -13.26 -8.26
C ASN A 159 2.80 -13.17 -6.76
N LYS A 160 2.58 -14.23 -6.00
CA LYS A 160 2.99 -14.30 -4.58
C LYS A 160 4.50 -14.28 -4.42
N GLU A 161 5.23 -15.01 -5.27
CA GLU A 161 6.69 -14.98 -5.27
C GLU A 161 7.21 -13.58 -5.58
N LEU A 162 6.66 -12.93 -6.60
CA LEU A 162 7.00 -11.54 -6.95
C LEU A 162 6.72 -10.57 -5.79
N LEU A 163 5.58 -10.72 -5.11
CA LEU A 163 5.25 -9.93 -3.92
C LEU A 163 6.28 -10.15 -2.79
N GLN A 164 6.64 -11.41 -2.51
CA GLN A 164 7.66 -11.74 -1.51
C GLN A 164 9.02 -11.12 -1.85
N GLU A 165 9.44 -11.19 -3.11
CA GLU A 165 10.70 -10.58 -3.55
C GLU A 165 10.71 -9.06 -3.34
N ARG A 166 9.63 -8.38 -3.72
CA ARG A 166 9.50 -6.92 -3.52
C ARG A 166 9.55 -6.55 -2.04
N LEU A 167 8.85 -7.29 -1.18
CA LEU A 167 8.83 -7.03 0.25
C LEU A 167 10.17 -7.36 0.94
N ARG A 168 10.91 -8.38 0.47
CA ARG A 168 12.29 -8.63 0.94
C ARG A 168 13.22 -7.48 0.58
N ALA A 169 13.18 -7.03 -0.67
CA ALA A 169 13.98 -5.90 -1.13
C ALA A 169 13.67 -4.63 -0.32
N ARG A 170 12.39 -4.41 0.01
CA ARG A 170 11.96 -3.33 0.90
C ARG A 170 12.54 -3.48 2.30
N GLN A 171 12.43 -4.66 2.90
CA GLN A 171 12.96 -4.93 4.25
C GLN A 171 14.47 -4.64 4.31
N GLU A 172 15.24 -5.13 3.34
CA GLU A 172 16.69 -4.87 3.24
C GLU A 172 16.99 -3.38 3.09
N ALA A 173 16.21 -2.66 2.27
CA ALA A 173 16.35 -1.22 2.11
C ALA A 173 16.09 -0.47 3.42
N LYS A 174 15.08 -0.88 4.20
CA LYS A 174 14.80 -0.30 5.51
C LYS A 174 15.91 -0.54 6.52
N GLU A 175 16.40 -1.77 6.62
CA GLU A 175 17.51 -2.12 7.52
C GLU A 175 18.79 -1.34 7.17
N LYS A 176 19.06 -1.17 5.87
CA LYS A 176 20.17 -0.34 5.39
C LYS A 176 19.98 1.13 5.75
N ASN A 177 18.79 1.68 5.58
CA ASN A 177 18.49 3.06 5.94
C ASN A 177 18.65 3.31 7.44
N GLU A 178 18.16 2.39 8.28
CA GLU A 178 18.31 2.48 9.74
C GLU A 178 19.79 2.45 10.16
N ARG A 179 20.60 1.60 9.51
CA ARG A 179 22.05 1.56 9.75
C ARG A 179 22.72 2.89 9.37
N ILE A 180 22.40 3.43 8.19
CA ILE A 180 22.95 4.72 7.74
C ILE A 180 22.53 5.84 8.69
N GLU A 181 21.28 5.84 9.17
CA GLU A 181 20.81 6.85 10.11
C GLU A 181 21.57 6.81 11.44
N LYS A 182 21.85 5.61 11.97
CA LYS A 182 22.70 5.44 13.17
C LYS A 182 24.12 5.93 12.94
N GLU A 183 24.72 5.60 11.80
CA GLU A 183 26.08 6.05 11.43
C GLU A 183 26.12 7.59 11.30
N LEU A 184 25.14 8.20 10.64
CA LEU A 184 25.02 9.65 10.51
C LEU A 184 24.88 10.34 11.87
N LYS A 185 24.06 9.78 12.76
CA LYS A 185 23.88 10.32 14.11
C LYS A 185 25.19 10.30 14.90
N LEU A 186 25.93 9.19 14.85
CA LEU A 186 27.24 9.07 15.51
C LEU A 186 28.24 10.09 14.97
N MET A 187 28.33 10.23 13.64
CA MET A 187 29.21 11.23 13.02
C MET A 187 28.82 12.68 13.38
N GLN A 188 27.52 12.97 13.51
CA GLN A 188 27.04 14.28 13.96
C GLN A 188 27.46 14.56 15.40
N GLU A 189 27.31 13.57 16.30
CA GLU A 189 27.73 13.69 17.69
C GLU A 189 29.25 13.89 17.83
N GLU A 190 30.06 13.16 17.06
CA GLU A 190 31.52 13.34 16.99
C GLU A 190 31.89 14.75 16.52
N HIS A 191 31.30 15.20 15.41
CA HIS A 191 31.55 16.53 14.88
C HIS A 191 31.12 17.64 15.84
N GLU A 192 30.01 17.47 16.56
CA GLU A 192 29.60 18.40 17.61
C GLU A 192 30.60 18.47 18.77
N MET A 193 31.13 17.32 19.21
CA MET A 193 32.15 17.25 20.25
C MET A 193 33.42 17.96 19.80
N GLU A 194 33.90 17.71 18.58
CA GLU A 194 35.06 18.40 18.00
C GLU A 194 34.86 19.91 17.95
N ARG A 195 33.68 20.38 17.50
CA ARG A 195 33.36 21.81 17.48
C ARG A 195 33.35 22.42 18.89
N LYS A 196 32.80 21.71 19.88
CA LYS A 196 32.80 22.14 21.29
C LYS A 196 34.23 22.24 21.85
N VAL A 197 35.08 21.25 21.58
CA VAL A 197 36.49 21.25 22.01
C VAL A 197 37.25 22.40 21.34
N ASN A 198 37.10 22.57 20.03
CA ASN A 198 37.75 23.66 19.29
C ASN A 198 37.34 25.04 19.79
N LYS A 199 36.04 25.24 20.10
CA LYS A 199 35.53 26.48 20.70
C LYS A 199 36.16 26.75 22.07
N ARG A 200 36.18 25.75 22.96
CA ARG A 200 36.82 25.87 24.29
C ARG A 200 38.32 26.19 24.18
N MET A 201 39.01 25.57 23.24
CA MET A 201 40.43 25.82 22.99
C MET A 201 40.66 27.25 22.48
N ALA A 202 39.80 27.76 21.59
CA ALA A 202 39.87 29.12 21.09
C ALA A 202 39.60 30.15 22.20
N GLU A 203 38.58 29.93 23.04
CA GLU A 203 38.27 30.77 24.21
C GLU A 203 39.41 30.80 25.22
N SER A 204 40.00 29.64 25.56
CA SER A 204 41.16 29.55 26.45
C SER A 204 42.36 30.32 25.89
N ARG A 205 42.62 30.23 24.57
CA ARG A 205 43.68 31.01 23.91
C ARG A 205 43.42 32.51 23.97
N LYS A 206 42.18 32.97 23.77
CA LYS A 206 41.80 34.38 23.90
C LYS A 206 41.99 34.88 25.34
N ALA A 207 41.47 34.17 26.33
CA ALA A 207 41.61 34.52 27.74
C ALA A 207 43.10 34.60 28.18
N LYS A 208 43.95 33.68 27.70
CA LYS A 208 45.41 33.75 27.96
C LYS A 208 46.07 34.99 27.34
N LYS A 209 45.66 35.40 26.13
CA LYS A 209 46.16 36.63 25.50
C LYS A 209 45.74 37.87 26.27
N GLU A 210 44.45 37.99 26.60
CA GLU A 210 43.89 39.11 27.37
C GLU A 210 44.57 39.23 28.76
N ALA A 211 44.77 38.10 29.46
CA ALA A 211 45.46 38.10 30.74
C ALA A 211 46.94 38.55 30.63
N LYS A 212 47.63 38.19 29.54
CA LYS A 212 49.01 38.63 29.28
C LYS A 212 49.07 40.12 28.97
N GLU A 213 48.14 40.64 28.16
CA GLU A 213 48.03 42.06 27.84
C GLU A 213 47.70 42.89 29.08
N ARG A 214 46.74 42.46 29.90
CA ARG A 214 46.40 43.13 31.16
C ARG A 214 47.58 43.22 32.11
N ARG A 215 48.34 42.12 32.29
CA ARG A 215 49.57 42.11 33.11
C ARG A 215 50.66 43.03 32.57
N ARG A 216 50.72 43.24 31.25
CA ARG A 216 51.67 44.16 30.64
C ARG A 216 51.26 45.61 30.86
N ALA A 217 49.98 45.93 30.66
CA ALA A 217 49.43 47.26 30.93
C ALA A 217 49.59 47.68 32.40
N GLU A 218 49.35 46.75 33.34
CA GLU A 218 49.57 46.99 34.79
C GLU A 218 51.05 47.23 35.16
N ARG A 219 52.01 46.72 34.37
CA ARG A 219 53.45 46.95 34.57
C ARG A 219 53.99 48.21 33.90
N GLU A 220 53.36 48.67 32.84
CA GLU A 220 53.77 49.87 32.09
C GLU A 220 53.08 51.15 32.60
N GLY A 221 52.00 51.03 33.39
CA GLY A 221 51.21 52.14 33.92
C GLY A 221 51.41 52.47 35.42
N GLY A 222 52.36 51.83 36.11
CA GLY A 222 52.75 52.12 37.49
C GLY A 222 54.20 52.57 37.57
#